data_AF-A0AAW1VAL0-F1
#
_entry.id   AF-A0AAW1VAL0-F1
#
_cell.length_a   1.000
_cell.length_b   1.000
_cell.length_c   1.000
_cell.angle_alpha   90.00
_cell.angle_beta   90.00
_cell.angle_gamma   90.00
#
_symmetry.space_group_name_H-M   'P 1'
#
loop_
_entity.id
_entity.type
_entity.pdbx_description
1 polymer ?
#
loop_
_entity_poly.entity_id
_entity_poly.type
_entity_poly.pdbx_seq_one_letter_code
_entity_poly.pdbx_strand_id
1 'polypeptide(L)'
;MRSSSSELLLDQQEELRKRKLAELAAQKKVVKPIAGRTCREQALFYSTAILAVIAMSAGSSLLFLVPLYVDPAISTLASNFVADPVTCITTRMEKLTGLANCSWSSCREGCTSDAYHCTHIYVSYNESSSVNYSLNQTDDAVLLVNIKGCGYPPSVLCVNFTETYGIEGTEFPCYHSRVNRTVVLSHYERDEQVAIIIHYFAVPFVITLATSVALCVMHCDCRCHPTTHHKRGRRPRIQDLSDGSLGVDVDLRHTTSYNSDIAAIRPM
;
A
#
# COMPACT_ATOMS: atom_id res chain seq x y z
N MET A 1 62.61 -65.17 27.90
CA MET A 1 61.55 -64.44 28.63
C MET A 1 61.66 -62.95 28.29
N ARG A 2 60.81 -62.41 27.40
CA ARG A 2 60.82 -60.96 27.08
C ARG A 2 59.50 -60.39 26.50
N SER A 3 58.38 -61.12 26.62
CA SER A 3 57.09 -60.75 26.00
C SER A 3 56.14 -59.97 26.91
N SER A 4 56.30 -60.05 28.24
CA SER A 4 55.29 -59.57 29.19
C SER A 4 55.23 -58.05 29.37
N SER A 5 56.31 -57.31 29.07
CA SER A 5 56.31 -55.83 29.19
C SER A 5 55.63 -55.12 28.02
N SER A 6 55.57 -55.74 26.85
CA SER A 6 54.95 -55.14 25.65
C SER A 6 53.43 -55.19 25.72
N GLU A 7 52.88 -56.32 26.19
CA GLU A 7 51.44 -56.52 26.42
C GLU A 7 50.90 -55.51 27.46
N LEU A 8 51.59 -55.37 28.60
CA LEU A 8 51.17 -54.46 29.67
C LEU A 8 51.14 -52.98 29.24
N LEU A 9 52.07 -52.57 28.36
CA LEU A 9 52.07 -51.23 27.78
C LEU A 9 50.97 -51.03 26.73
N LEU A 10 50.60 -52.07 25.99
CA LEU A 10 49.47 -52.04 25.07
C LEU A 10 48.14 -51.87 25.83
N ASP A 11 47.92 -52.65 26.90
CA ASP A 11 46.74 -52.53 27.76
C ASP A 11 46.62 -51.12 28.36
N GLN A 12 47.71 -50.60 28.94
CA GLN A 12 47.74 -49.26 29.54
C GLN A 12 47.47 -48.15 28.51
N GLN A 13 47.96 -48.32 27.28
CA GLN A 13 47.72 -47.38 26.17
C GLN A 13 46.29 -47.47 25.63
N GLU A 14 45.67 -48.65 25.65
CA GLU A 14 44.28 -48.85 25.25
C GLU A 14 43.30 -48.26 26.27
N GLU A 15 43.55 -48.42 27.57
CA GLU A 15 42.80 -47.73 28.62
C GLU A 15 42.86 -46.20 28.47
N LEU A 16 44.05 -45.64 28.22
CA LEU A 16 44.21 -44.20 28.06
C LEU A 16 43.43 -43.68 26.83
N ARG A 17 43.40 -44.45 25.73
CA ARG A 17 42.56 -44.15 24.56
C ARG A 17 41.07 -44.19 24.89
N LYS A 18 40.61 -45.22 25.61
CA LYS A 18 39.20 -45.34 26.07
C LYS A 18 38.78 -44.15 26.93
N ARG A 19 39.65 -43.69 27.84
CA ARG A 19 39.39 -42.49 28.68
C ARG A 19 39.29 -41.21 27.85
N LYS A 20 40.21 -40.96 26.92
CA LYS A 20 40.14 -39.78 26.02
C LYS A 20 38.90 -39.81 25.11
N LEU A 21 38.51 -40.98 24.60
CA LEU A 21 37.29 -41.14 23.81
C LEU A 21 36.03 -40.86 24.64
N ALA A 22 35.98 -41.31 25.90
CA ALA A 22 34.88 -41.02 26.82
C ALA A 22 34.81 -39.53 27.17
N GLU A 23 35.95 -38.86 27.35
CA GLU A 23 36.01 -37.42 27.63
C GLU A 23 35.55 -36.58 26.44
N LEU A 24 36.00 -36.90 25.21
CA LEU A 24 35.51 -36.26 23.98
C LEU A 24 34.01 -36.50 23.76
N ALA A 25 33.50 -37.69 24.09
CA ALA A 25 32.08 -37.99 24.05
C ALA A 25 31.27 -37.21 25.13
N ALA A 26 31.84 -36.97 26.30
CA ALA A 26 31.26 -36.14 27.34
C ALA A 26 31.23 -34.66 26.93
N GLN A 27 32.34 -34.13 26.38
CA GLN A 27 32.39 -32.77 25.83
C GLN A 27 31.37 -32.57 24.70
N LYS A 28 31.19 -33.57 23.82
CA LYS A 28 30.14 -33.56 22.78
C LYS A 28 28.70 -33.51 23.35
N LYS A 29 28.47 -34.00 24.59
CA LYS A 29 27.18 -33.85 25.30
C LYS A 29 27.02 -32.50 25.99
N VAL A 30 28.11 -31.80 26.31
CA VAL A 30 28.10 -30.45 26.92
C VAL A 30 27.87 -29.35 25.90
N VAL A 31 28.22 -29.58 24.63
CA VAL A 31 27.74 -28.77 23.51
C VAL A 31 26.23 -28.96 23.39
N LYS A 32 25.46 -28.07 24.05
CA LYS A 32 24.02 -27.97 23.84
C LYS A 32 23.76 -27.89 22.32
N PRO A 33 22.80 -28.65 21.78
CA PRO A 33 22.39 -28.42 20.40
C PRO A 33 21.99 -26.96 20.26
N ILE A 34 22.51 -26.29 19.23
CA ILE A 34 22.02 -24.97 18.83
C ILE A 34 20.53 -25.14 18.58
N ALA A 35 19.69 -24.59 19.46
CA ALA A 35 18.26 -24.73 19.33
C ALA A 35 17.85 -24.08 18.01
N GLY A 36 17.46 -24.90 17.03
CA GLY A 36 16.81 -24.41 15.83
C GLY A 36 15.59 -23.60 16.25
N ARG A 37 15.37 -22.45 15.58
CA ARG A 37 14.20 -21.60 15.85
C ARG A 37 12.96 -22.47 15.95
N THR A 38 12.21 -22.34 17.04
CA THR A 38 11.00 -23.12 17.24
C THR A 38 10.01 -22.83 16.13
N CYS A 39 9.19 -23.82 15.76
CA CYS A 39 8.18 -23.66 14.70
C CYS A 39 7.28 -22.43 14.95
N ARG A 40 7.00 -22.11 16.22
CA ARG A 40 6.31 -20.88 16.64
C ARG A 40 7.05 -19.59 16.27
N GLU A 41 8.36 -19.50 16.51
CA GLU A 41 9.17 -18.33 16.14
C GLU A 41 9.27 -18.17 14.62
N GLN A 42 9.37 -19.29 13.89
CA GLN A 42 9.34 -19.27 12.43
C GLN A 42 7.98 -18.80 11.90
N ALA A 43 6.88 -19.37 12.39
CA ALA A 43 5.53 -18.96 12.01
C ALA A 43 5.27 -17.47 12.31
N LEU A 44 5.69 -16.99 13.49
CA LEU A 44 5.62 -15.57 13.85
C LEU A 44 6.40 -14.71 12.86
N PHE A 45 7.66 -15.04 12.57
CA PHE A 45 8.51 -14.29 11.62
C PHE A 45 7.94 -14.25 10.20
N TYR A 46 7.43 -15.37 9.67
CA TYR A 46 6.80 -15.37 8.35
C TYR A 46 5.47 -14.60 8.35
N SER A 47 4.66 -14.71 9.40
CA SER A 47 3.39 -13.97 9.49
C SER A 47 3.59 -12.46 9.57
N THR A 48 4.55 -11.94 10.34
CA THR A 48 4.84 -10.49 10.37
C THR A 48 5.39 -10.00 9.03
N ALA A 49 6.26 -10.77 8.37
CA ALA A 49 6.77 -10.43 7.05
C ALA A 49 5.64 -10.36 6.00
N ILE A 50 4.74 -11.36 5.97
CA ILE A 50 3.60 -11.40 5.05
C ILE A 50 2.63 -10.24 5.33
N LEU A 51 2.25 -10.01 6.60
CA LEU A 51 1.37 -8.90 6.98
C LEU A 51 1.97 -7.53 6.62
N ALA A 52 3.29 -7.35 6.79
CA ALA A 52 3.97 -6.11 6.40
C ALA A 52 3.95 -5.90 4.88
N VAL A 53 4.20 -6.94 4.08
CA VAL A 53 4.12 -6.85 2.61
C VAL A 53 2.69 -6.54 2.15
N ILE A 54 1.67 -7.15 2.76
CA ILE A 54 0.26 -6.86 2.46
C ILE A 54 -0.09 -5.41 2.83
N ALA A 55 0.29 -4.94 4.03
CA ALA A 55 0.04 -3.57 4.46
C ALA A 55 0.70 -2.53 3.53
N MET A 56 1.96 -2.75 3.15
CA MET A 56 2.71 -1.85 2.25
C MET A 56 2.12 -1.82 0.83
N SER A 57 1.73 -2.97 0.28
CA SER A 57 1.15 -3.07 -1.07
C SER A 57 -0.28 -2.52 -1.14
N ALA A 58 -1.13 -2.82 -0.15
CA ALA A 58 -2.48 -2.26 -0.05
C ALA A 58 -2.43 -0.73 0.15
N GLY A 59 -1.57 -0.24 1.05
CA GLY A 59 -1.34 1.19 1.25
C GLY A 59 -0.83 1.90 -0.01
N SER A 60 0.10 1.28 -0.73
CA SER A 60 0.61 1.82 -2.00
C SER A 60 -0.46 1.83 -3.10
N SER A 61 -1.31 0.80 -3.16
CA SER A 61 -2.42 0.72 -4.13
C SER A 61 -3.43 1.84 -3.92
N LEU A 62 -3.77 2.19 -2.67
CA LEU A 62 -4.68 3.31 -2.37
C LEU A 62 -4.21 4.65 -2.94
N LEU A 63 -2.89 4.93 -2.91
CA LEU A 63 -2.33 6.18 -3.43
C LEU A 63 -2.54 6.36 -4.94
N PHE A 64 -2.67 5.27 -5.71
CA PHE A 64 -2.96 5.31 -7.14
C PHE A 64 -4.44 5.14 -7.45
N LEU A 65 -5.14 4.25 -6.75
CA LEU A 65 -6.56 3.96 -6.98
C LEU A 65 -7.46 5.14 -6.62
N VAL A 66 -7.12 5.92 -5.59
CA VAL A 66 -7.95 7.06 -5.16
C VAL A 66 -8.04 8.14 -6.26
N PRO A 67 -6.93 8.72 -6.76
CA PRO A 67 -7.00 9.73 -7.83
C PRO A 67 -7.54 9.18 -9.17
N LEU A 68 -7.33 7.90 -9.47
CA LEU A 68 -7.71 7.31 -10.76
C LEU A 68 -9.18 6.88 -10.85
N TYR A 69 -9.76 6.34 -9.77
CA TYR A 69 -11.10 5.72 -9.79
C TYR A 69 -12.06 6.32 -8.76
N VAL A 70 -11.57 6.65 -7.56
CA VAL A 70 -12.42 7.09 -6.45
C VAL A 70 -12.79 8.57 -6.60
N ASP A 71 -11.85 9.44 -6.95
CA ASP A 71 -12.10 10.86 -7.18
C ASP A 71 -13.11 11.13 -8.32
N PRO A 72 -13.05 10.46 -9.49
CA PRO A 72 -14.11 10.53 -10.50
C PRO A 72 -15.47 10.03 -9.98
N ALA A 73 -15.52 8.90 -9.27
CA ALA A 73 -16.77 8.32 -8.78
C ALA A 73 -17.46 9.21 -7.72
N ILE A 74 -16.69 9.72 -6.74
CA ILE A 74 -17.18 10.67 -5.73
C ILE A 74 -17.67 11.95 -6.40
N SER A 75 -16.91 12.50 -7.36
CA SER A 75 -17.31 13.71 -8.10
C SER A 75 -18.58 13.51 -8.92
N THR A 76 -18.82 12.29 -9.44
CA THR A 76 -20.05 11.93 -10.17
C THR A 76 -21.24 11.80 -9.21
N LEU A 77 -21.05 11.22 -8.03
CA LEU A 77 -22.12 11.09 -7.03
C LEU A 77 -22.47 12.45 -6.40
N ALA A 78 -21.48 13.30 -6.13
CA ALA A 78 -21.65 14.63 -5.55
C ALA A 78 -22.37 15.62 -6.49
N SER A 79 -22.25 15.44 -7.81
CA SER A 79 -22.98 16.23 -8.81
C SER A 79 -24.44 15.77 -9.00
N ASN A 80 -24.87 14.71 -8.31
CA ASN A 80 -26.28 14.31 -8.17
C ASN A 80 -27.04 14.23 -9.52
N PHE A 81 -26.53 13.38 -10.42
CA PHE A 81 -27.19 13.03 -11.67
C PHE A 81 -28.52 12.29 -11.44
N VAL A 82 -29.49 12.55 -12.31
CA VAL A 82 -30.76 11.82 -12.34
C VAL A 82 -30.53 10.46 -13.01
N ALA A 83 -31.13 9.39 -12.48
CA ALA A 83 -31.04 8.05 -13.06
C ALA A 83 -32.09 7.80 -14.16
N ASP A 84 -33.13 8.63 -14.23
CA ASP A 84 -34.09 8.68 -15.33
C ASP A 84 -33.47 9.49 -16.48
N PRO A 85 -33.28 8.91 -17.69
CA PRO A 85 -32.68 9.61 -18.83
C PRO A 85 -33.67 10.59 -19.48
N VAL A 86 -33.13 11.66 -20.05
CA VAL A 86 -33.82 12.60 -20.93
C VAL A 86 -33.27 12.50 -22.36
N THR A 87 -33.99 12.99 -23.37
CA THR A 87 -33.48 13.06 -24.74
C THR A 87 -32.57 14.26 -24.91
N CYS A 88 -31.28 14.02 -25.21
CA CYS A 88 -30.35 15.02 -25.71
C CYS A 88 -30.33 15.03 -27.23
N ILE A 89 -30.13 16.20 -27.82
CA ILE A 89 -29.88 16.41 -29.26
C ILE A 89 -28.56 17.15 -29.43
N THR A 90 -27.62 16.61 -30.20
CA THR A 90 -26.34 17.29 -30.48
C THR A 90 -26.56 18.56 -31.29
N THR A 91 -26.13 19.71 -30.75
CA THR A 91 -26.24 21.02 -31.41
C THR A 91 -25.03 21.32 -32.29
N ARG A 92 -23.82 21.03 -31.80
CA ARG A 92 -22.57 21.15 -32.56
C ARG A 92 -21.44 20.31 -31.96
N MET A 93 -20.43 20.01 -32.79
CA MET A 93 -19.16 19.42 -32.36
C MET A 93 -17.98 20.28 -32.82
N GLU A 94 -17.11 20.65 -31.88
CA GLU A 94 -15.88 21.40 -32.14
C GLU A 94 -14.66 20.52 -31.83
N LYS A 95 -13.65 20.54 -32.71
CA LYS A 95 -12.37 19.84 -32.51
C LYS A 95 -11.26 20.88 -32.36
N LEU A 96 -10.75 21.03 -31.13
CA LEU A 96 -9.79 22.06 -30.77
C LEU A 96 -8.40 21.47 -30.55
N THR A 97 -7.38 22.32 -30.74
CA THR A 97 -5.98 21.97 -30.51
C THR A 97 -5.27 23.05 -29.70
N GLY A 98 -4.25 22.63 -28.95
CA GLY A 98 -3.45 23.48 -28.07
C GLY A 98 -3.95 23.50 -26.62
N LEU A 99 -2.98 23.52 -25.69
CA LEU A 99 -3.21 23.38 -24.24
C LEU A 99 -4.13 24.49 -23.66
N ALA A 100 -4.07 25.70 -24.20
CA ALA A 100 -4.90 26.83 -23.76
C ALA A 100 -6.37 26.72 -24.18
N ASN A 101 -6.67 26.00 -25.26
CA ASN A 101 -8.04 25.81 -25.77
C ASN A 101 -8.71 24.57 -25.17
N CYS A 102 -7.90 23.59 -24.72
CA CYS A 102 -8.37 22.32 -24.17
C CYS A 102 -8.45 22.30 -22.64
N SER A 103 -9.21 23.24 -22.06
CA SER A 103 -9.51 23.24 -20.61
C SER A 103 -10.40 22.06 -20.18
N TRP A 104 -11.18 21.51 -21.11
CA TRP A 104 -11.99 20.29 -20.94
C TRP A 104 -12.07 19.50 -22.26
N SER A 105 -12.60 18.28 -22.22
CA SER A 105 -12.94 17.47 -23.40
C SER A 105 -14.12 16.57 -23.08
N SER A 106 -14.98 16.29 -24.07
CA SER A 106 -16.14 15.39 -23.94
C SER A 106 -15.70 13.95 -23.69
N CYS A 107 -14.64 13.54 -24.36
CA CYS A 107 -13.93 12.29 -24.17
C CYS A 107 -12.42 12.52 -24.35
N ARG A 108 -11.61 11.78 -23.58
CA ARG A 108 -10.15 11.90 -23.55
C ARG A 108 -9.54 10.56 -23.12
N GLU A 109 -8.66 9.99 -23.93
CA GLU A 109 -7.97 8.75 -23.55
C GLU A 109 -6.83 9.07 -22.58
N GLY A 110 -6.90 8.48 -21.39
CA GLY A 110 -6.07 8.79 -20.25
C GLY A 110 -6.59 9.96 -19.41
N CYS A 111 -6.68 9.77 -18.09
CA CYS A 111 -7.03 10.83 -17.12
C CYS A 111 -5.82 11.56 -16.52
N THR A 112 -4.60 11.03 -16.70
CA THR A 112 -3.35 11.56 -16.12
C THR A 112 -2.38 12.19 -17.13
N SER A 113 -2.66 12.07 -18.43
CA SER A 113 -1.95 12.74 -19.52
C SER A 113 -2.32 14.23 -19.62
N ASP A 114 -1.54 15.01 -20.37
CA ASP A 114 -1.99 16.33 -20.87
C ASP A 114 -2.67 16.17 -22.23
N ALA A 115 -3.65 17.03 -22.54
CA ALA A 115 -4.37 17.01 -23.81
C ALA A 115 -4.03 18.22 -24.68
N TYR A 116 -3.38 17.94 -25.82
CA TYR A 116 -3.17 18.92 -26.90
C TYR A 116 -4.26 18.89 -27.96
N HIS A 117 -5.14 17.89 -27.92
CA HIS A 117 -6.30 17.72 -28.80
C HIS A 117 -7.51 17.37 -27.93
N CYS A 118 -8.63 18.06 -28.14
CA CYS A 118 -9.87 17.83 -27.42
C CYS A 118 -11.07 17.96 -28.36
N THR A 119 -12.16 17.29 -28.02
CA THR A 119 -13.43 17.39 -28.77
C THR A 119 -14.51 17.88 -27.81
N HIS A 120 -15.18 18.97 -28.17
CA HIS A 120 -16.28 19.57 -27.44
C HIS A 120 -17.58 19.22 -28.16
N ILE A 121 -18.46 18.49 -27.49
CA ILE A 121 -19.78 18.11 -27.99
C ILE A 121 -20.80 18.85 -27.13
N TYR A 122 -21.57 19.70 -27.81
CA TYR A 122 -22.61 20.51 -27.20
C TYR A 122 -23.97 19.89 -27.55
N VAL A 123 -24.86 19.83 -26.57
CA VAL A 123 -26.17 19.19 -26.68
C VAL A 123 -27.24 20.05 -26.04
N SER A 124 -28.44 20.01 -26.63
CA SER A 124 -29.65 20.60 -26.05
C SER A 124 -30.54 19.48 -25.52
N TYR A 125 -31.14 19.68 -24.36
CA TYR A 125 -32.15 18.80 -23.78
C TYR A 125 -33.25 19.64 -23.17
N ASN A 126 -34.49 19.13 -23.19
CA ASN A 126 -35.63 19.81 -22.60
C ASN A 126 -36.01 19.14 -21.27
N GLU A 127 -35.60 19.73 -20.16
CA GLU A 127 -36.16 19.35 -18.85
C GLU A 127 -37.59 19.89 -18.77
N SER A 128 -38.58 19.00 -18.68
CA SER A 128 -40.02 19.31 -18.66
C SER A 128 -40.51 20.21 -17.50
N SER A 129 -39.58 20.73 -16.70
CA SER A 129 -39.81 21.56 -15.51
C SER A 129 -39.53 23.06 -15.73
N SER A 130 -38.94 23.48 -16.86
CA SER A 130 -38.54 24.89 -17.12
C SER A 130 -39.38 25.60 -18.20
N VAL A 131 -40.71 25.61 -18.03
CA VAL A 131 -41.65 26.24 -18.99
C VAL A 131 -41.65 27.78 -18.95
N ASN A 132 -40.85 28.41 -18.07
CA ASN A 132 -41.05 29.84 -17.70
C ASN A 132 -39.81 30.75 -17.71
N TYR A 133 -38.76 30.45 -18.50
CA TYR A 133 -37.70 31.42 -18.77
C TYR A 133 -37.42 31.61 -20.28
N SER A 134 -37.86 32.79 -20.75
CA SER A 134 -37.27 33.61 -21.82
C SER A 134 -36.47 32.93 -22.95
N LEU A 135 -37.10 32.93 -24.13
CA LEU A 135 -36.47 33.14 -25.43
C LEU A 135 -35.31 34.16 -25.34
N ASN A 136 -34.06 33.69 -25.24
CA ASN A 136 -32.81 34.35 -25.71
C ASN A 136 -31.49 33.69 -25.23
N GLN A 137 -31.51 32.51 -24.60
CA GLN A 137 -30.26 31.73 -24.46
C GLN A 137 -30.52 30.22 -24.51
N THR A 138 -30.11 29.60 -25.61
CA THR A 138 -29.85 28.15 -25.67
C THR A 138 -28.50 27.91 -25.00
N ASP A 139 -28.51 27.84 -23.67
CA ASP A 139 -27.35 27.40 -22.90
C ASP A 139 -27.15 25.89 -23.15
N ASP A 140 -26.49 25.57 -24.26
CA ASP A 140 -26.16 24.20 -24.63
C ASP A 140 -25.34 23.55 -23.51
N ALA A 141 -25.74 22.35 -23.11
CA ALA A 141 -24.99 21.57 -22.15
C ALA A 141 -23.81 20.87 -22.82
N VAL A 142 -22.76 20.69 -22.03
CA VAL A 142 -21.59 19.90 -22.41
C VAL A 142 -21.90 18.43 -22.18
N LEU A 143 -21.79 17.63 -23.23
CA LEU A 143 -21.82 16.17 -23.14
C LEU A 143 -20.46 15.65 -22.69
N LEU A 144 -20.45 14.78 -21.68
CA LEU A 144 -19.24 14.07 -21.25
C LEU A 144 -19.44 12.54 -21.26
N VAL A 145 -18.34 11.81 -21.43
CA VAL A 145 -18.31 10.35 -21.20
C VAL A 145 -18.42 10.00 -19.71
N ASN A 146 -17.95 10.90 -18.82
CA ASN A 146 -18.14 10.90 -17.36
C ASN A 146 -17.79 12.29 -16.81
N ILE A 147 -17.95 12.55 -15.51
CA ILE A 147 -17.73 13.89 -14.92
C ILE A 147 -16.31 14.48 -15.13
N LYS A 148 -15.31 13.66 -15.47
CA LYS A 148 -13.94 14.08 -15.77
C LYS A 148 -13.65 14.18 -17.28
N GLY A 149 -14.56 13.70 -18.13
CA GLY A 149 -14.38 13.68 -19.59
C GLY A 149 -13.26 12.75 -20.08
N CYS A 150 -12.82 11.77 -19.27
CA CYS A 150 -11.65 10.94 -19.57
C CYS A 150 -11.80 9.47 -19.18
N GLY A 151 -11.09 8.56 -19.85
CA GLY A 151 -11.11 7.13 -19.50
C GLY A 151 -10.05 6.31 -20.23
N TYR A 152 -10.12 4.99 -20.09
CA TYR A 152 -9.17 4.05 -20.68
C TYR A 152 -9.91 2.93 -21.45
N PRO A 153 -9.34 2.41 -22.56
CA PRO A 153 -9.86 1.22 -23.23
C PRO A 153 -9.79 -0.02 -22.31
N PRO A 154 -10.73 -0.99 -22.44
CA PRO A 154 -11.81 -1.05 -23.43
C PRO A 154 -13.08 -0.29 -23.03
N SER A 155 -13.20 0.17 -21.77
CA SER A 155 -14.42 0.84 -21.28
C SER A 155 -14.70 2.20 -21.90
N VAL A 156 -13.66 2.93 -22.32
CA VAL A 156 -13.78 4.22 -23.00
C VAL A 156 -12.91 4.21 -24.25
N LEU A 157 -13.55 4.43 -25.39
CA LEU A 157 -12.93 4.57 -26.72
C LEU A 157 -13.45 5.85 -27.36
N CYS A 158 -12.60 6.87 -27.46
CA CYS A 158 -13.09 8.20 -27.81
C CYS A 158 -13.46 8.34 -29.29
N VAL A 159 -12.88 7.51 -30.17
CA VAL A 159 -13.28 7.42 -31.58
C VAL A 159 -14.77 7.09 -31.68
N ASN A 160 -15.19 5.96 -31.10
CA ASN A 160 -16.58 5.49 -31.09
C ASN A 160 -17.52 6.50 -30.40
N PHE A 161 -17.08 7.11 -29.30
CA PHE A 161 -17.84 8.17 -28.62
C PHE A 161 -18.12 9.37 -29.52
N THR A 162 -17.10 9.89 -30.23
CA THR A 162 -17.28 11.03 -31.14
C THR A 162 -18.05 10.68 -32.41
N GLU A 163 -17.99 9.44 -32.87
CA GLU A 163 -18.77 8.94 -34.01
C GLU A 163 -20.26 8.76 -33.65
N THR A 164 -20.54 8.26 -32.45
CA THR A 164 -21.92 8.05 -31.95
C THR A 164 -22.63 9.35 -31.59
N TYR A 165 -21.94 10.28 -30.91
CA TYR A 165 -22.58 11.47 -30.31
C TYR A 165 -22.18 12.80 -30.94
N GLY A 166 -21.11 12.85 -31.75
CA GLY A 166 -20.57 14.09 -32.31
C GLY A 166 -21.25 14.58 -33.59
N ILE A 167 -22.25 13.86 -34.11
CA ILE A 167 -22.98 14.23 -35.33
C ILE A 167 -24.14 15.16 -34.96
N GLU A 168 -24.21 16.34 -35.57
CA GLU A 168 -25.25 17.34 -35.33
C GLU A 168 -26.65 16.79 -35.66
N GLY A 169 -27.63 17.09 -34.80
CA GLY A 169 -28.99 16.57 -34.91
C GLY A 169 -29.19 15.13 -34.41
N THR A 170 -28.15 14.46 -33.89
CA THR A 170 -28.31 13.11 -33.31
C THR A 170 -29.06 13.16 -31.98
N GLU A 171 -30.12 12.37 -31.86
CA GLU A 171 -30.92 12.23 -30.64
C GLU A 171 -30.52 10.96 -29.86
N PHE A 172 -30.33 11.06 -28.55
CA PHE A 172 -29.95 9.92 -27.70
C PHE A 172 -30.32 10.14 -26.22
N PRO A 173 -30.47 9.08 -25.41
CA PRO A 173 -30.70 9.20 -23.97
C PRO A 173 -29.45 9.73 -23.26
N CYS A 174 -29.63 10.70 -22.38
CA CYS A 174 -28.58 11.32 -21.58
C CYS A 174 -29.06 11.60 -20.15
N TYR A 175 -28.12 11.82 -19.23
CA TYR A 175 -28.39 12.02 -17.81
C TYR A 175 -27.90 13.39 -17.36
N HIS A 176 -28.79 14.25 -16.86
CA HIS A 176 -28.46 15.59 -16.41
C HIS A 176 -28.20 15.67 -14.91
N SER A 177 -27.39 16.64 -14.49
CA SER A 177 -27.14 16.93 -13.07
C SER A 177 -28.25 17.82 -12.51
N ARG A 178 -28.75 17.47 -11.32
CA ARG A 178 -29.68 18.35 -10.56
C ARG A 178 -29.01 19.60 -9.98
N VAL A 179 -27.67 19.63 -9.96
CA VAL A 179 -26.86 20.71 -9.38
C VAL A 179 -26.35 21.65 -10.48
N ASN A 180 -25.90 21.11 -11.61
CA ASN A 180 -25.40 21.90 -12.73
C ASN A 180 -26.03 21.46 -14.07
N ARG A 181 -26.95 22.28 -14.59
CA ARG A 181 -27.65 21.99 -15.85
C ARG A 181 -26.78 22.04 -17.10
N THR A 182 -25.59 22.65 -17.05
CA THR A 182 -24.70 22.77 -18.21
C THR A 182 -23.86 21.51 -18.48
N VAL A 183 -24.06 20.43 -17.72
CA VAL A 183 -23.33 19.17 -17.87
C VAL A 183 -24.29 17.99 -17.92
N VAL A 184 -24.12 17.14 -18.93
CA VAL A 184 -24.85 15.88 -19.09
C VAL A 184 -23.91 14.72 -19.40
N LEU A 185 -24.29 13.51 -18.98
CA LEU A 185 -23.54 12.28 -19.22
C LEU A 185 -24.26 11.40 -20.24
N SER A 186 -23.48 10.75 -21.09
CA SER A 186 -23.97 9.70 -22.01
C SER A 186 -24.42 8.42 -21.28
N HIS A 187 -23.71 8.04 -20.22
CA HIS A 187 -24.03 6.88 -19.38
C HIS A 187 -23.87 7.24 -17.91
N TYR A 188 -24.88 6.93 -17.10
CA TYR A 188 -24.83 7.08 -15.65
C TYR A 188 -25.60 5.94 -14.99
N GLU A 189 -24.89 5.03 -14.34
CA GLU A 189 -25.47 4.03 -13.45
C GLU A 189 -24.92 4.26 -12.04
N ARG A 190 -25.81 4.56 -11.08
CA ARG A 190 -25.43 4.90 -9.71
C ARG A 190 -24.70 3.74 -9.03
N ASP A 191 -25.18 2.52 -9.23
CA ASP A 191 -24.72 1.35 -8.49
C ASP A 191 -23.30 0.93 -8.91
N GLU A 192 -22.93 1.13 -10.18
CA GLU A 192 -21.53 1.00 -10.64
C GLU A 192 -20.60 1.94 -9.89
N GLN A 193 -20.96 3.22 -9.77
CA GLN A 193 -20.12 4.22 -9.08
C GLN A 193 -19.95 3.89 -7.59
N VAL A 194 -21.00 3.36 -6.94
CA VAL A 194 -20.92 2.88 -5.55
C VAL A 194 -20.05 1.62 -5.46
N ALA A 195 -20.19 0.67 -6.40
CA ALA A 195 -19.38 -0.54 -6.43
C ALA A 195 -17.88 -0.23 -6.63
N ILE A 196 -17.54 0.75 -7.47
CA ILE A 196 -16.17 1.27 -7.67
C ILE A 196 -15.61 1.80 -6.34
N ILE A 197 -16.35 2.65 -5.61
CA ILE A 197 -15.92 3.18 -4.31
C ILE A 197 -15.69 2.04 -3.29
N ILE A 198 -16.58 1.05 -3.25
CA ILE A 198 -16.43 -0.09 -2.32
C ILE A 198 -15.18 -0.93 -2.65
N HIS A 199 -14.97 -1.30 -3.91
CA HIS A 199 -13.87 -2.20 -4.30
C HIS A 199 -12.50 -1.52 -4.29
N TYR A 200 -12.40 -0.26 -4.72
CA TYR A 200 -11.10 0.40 -4.90
C TYR A 200 -10.68 1.29 -3.71
N PHE A 201 -11.62 1.73 -2.86
CA PHE A 201 -11.31 2.47 -1.63
C PHE A 201 -11.56 1.62 -0.38
N ALA A 202 -12.80 1.18 -0.14
CA ALA A 202 -13.17 0.59 1.14
C ALA A 202 -12.44 -0.74 1.43
N VAL A 203 -12.35 -1.64 0.44
CA VAL A 203 -11.68 -2.94 0.62
C VAL A 203 -10.17 -2.79 0.91
N PRO A 204 -9.35 -2.08 0.10
CA PRO A 204 -7.93 -1.90 0.42
C PRO A 204 -7.69 -1.10 1.70
N PHE A 205 -8.56 -0.14 2.04
CA PHE A 205 -8.51 0.61 3.29
C PHE A 205 -8.72 -0.30 4.52
N VAL A 206 -9.76 -1.14 4.51
CA VAL A 206 -10.03 -2.09 5.59
C VAL A 206 -8.91 -3.12 5.72
N ILE A 207 -8.35 -3.63 4.62
CA ILE A 207 -7.19 -4.54 4.65
C ILE A 207 -5.97 -3.84 5.26
N THR A 208 -5.66 -2.61 4.85
CA THR A 208 -4.53 -1.83 5.37
C THR A 208 -4.69 -1.56 6.88
N LEU A 209 -5.90 -1.20 7.31
CA LEU A 209 -6.22 -0.96 8.73
C LEU A 209 -6.11 -2.24 9.56
N ALA A 210 -6.71 -3.34 9.09
CA ALA A 210 -6.70 -4.62 9.81
C ALA A 210 -5.29 -5.22 9.92
N THR A 211 -4.49 -5.15 8.85
CA THR A 211 -3.09 -5.62 8.86
C THR A 211 -2.19 -4.73 9.72
N SER A 212 -2.40 -3.41 9.72
CA SER A 212 -1.74 -2.47 10.62
C SER A 212 -2.05 -2.78 12.09
N VAL A 213 -3.33 -2.95 12.46
CA VAL A 213 -3.74 -3.31 13.82
C VAL A 213 -3.16 -4.67 14.24
N ALA A 214 -3.17 -5.67 13.36
CA ALA A 214 -2.59 -6.99 13.65
C ALA A 214 -1.08 -6.90 13.92
N LEU A 215 -0.33 -6.16 13.10
CA LEU A 215 1.10 -5.90 13.32
C LEU A 215 1.35 -5.14 14.64
N CYS A 216 0.52 -4.13 14.94
CA CYS A 216 0.59 -3.40 16.21
C CYS A 216 0.39 -4.33 17.42
N VAL A 217 -0.67 -5.16 17.43
CA VAL A 217 -0.91 -6.13 18.52
C VAL A 217 0.25 -7.10 18.67
N MET A 218 0.68 -7.74 17.56
CA MET A 218 1.80 -8.69 17.58
C MET A 218 3.09 -8.06 18.13
N HIS A 219 3.42 -6.82 17.73
CA HIS A 219 4.63 -6.14 18.22
C HIS A 219 4.48 -5.55 19.63
N CYS A 220 3.28 -5.16 20.05
CA CYS A 220 3.00 -4.77 21.44
C CYS A 220 3.14 -5.97 22.39
N ASP A 221 2.54 -7.12 22.05
CA ASP A 221 2.66 -8.36 22.84
C ASP A 221 4.12 -8.81 22.95
N CYS A 222 4.90 -8.67 21.86
CA CYS A 222 6.34 -8.96 21.88
C CYS A 222 7.15 -8.00 22.77
N ARG A 223 6.74 -6.73 22.91
CA ARG A 223 7.36 -5.76 23.84
C ARG A 223 6.96 -5.99 25.29
N CYS A 224 5.82 -6.65 25.53
CA CYS A 224 5.29 -6.91 26.87
C CYS A 224 5.83 -8.18 27.55
N HIS A 225 6.65 -9.01 26.88
CA HIS A 225 7.40 -10.03 27.62
C HIS A 225 8.48 -9.32 28.45
N PRO A 226 8.44 -9.35 29.79
CA PRO A 226 9.54 -8.82 30.58
C PRO A 226 10.77 -9.64 30.22
N THR A 227 11.88 -9.00 29.89
CA THR A 227 13.16 -9.69 29.94
C THR A 227 13.30 -10.17 31.38
N THR A 228 13.17 -11.48 31.60
CA THR A 228 13.46 -12.07 32.89
C THR A 228 14.92 -11.79 33.15
N HIS A 229 15.19 -10.75 33.94
CA HIS A 229 16.52 -10.39 34.39
C HIS A 229 17.08 -11.63 35.08
N HIS A 230 17.88 -12.41 34.36
CA HIS A 230 18.70 -13.45 34.95
C HIS A 230 19.63 -12.74 35.91
N LYS A 231 19.23 -12.69 37.19
CA LYS A 231 20.10 -12.29 38.29
C LYS A 231 21.30 -13.22 38.23
N ARG A 232 22.40 -12.74 37.62
CA ARG A 232 23.69 -13.43 37.65
C ARG A 232 24.04 -13.59 39.12
N GLY A 233 23.89 -14.81 39.63
CA GLY A 233 24.28 -15.15 40.99
C GLY A 233 25.73 -14.74 41.20
N ARG A 234 25.95 -13.87 42.18
CA ARG A 234 27.28 -13.35 42.53
C ARG A 234 28.10 -14.52 43.05
N ARG A 235 28.95 -15.12 42.21
CA ARG A 235 29.88 -16.18 42.64
C ARG A 235 30.78 -15.62 43.75
N PRO A 236 30.99 -16.36 44.87
CA PRO A 236 32.00 -15.99 45.84
C PRO A 236 33.38 -15.94 45.18
N ARG A 237 34.17 -14.94 45.55
CA ARG A 237 35.57 -14.81 45.12
C ARG A 237 36.41 -15.74 46.00
N ILE A 238 36.92 -16.82 45.43
CA ILE A 238 38.02 -17.57 46.03
C ILE A 238 39.31 -16.89 45.57
N GLN A 239 40.13 -16.50 46.53
CA GLN A 239 41.46 -15.94 46.34
C GLN A 239 42.47 -17.09 46.44
N ASP A 240 43.36 -17.21 45.47
CA ASP A 240 44.73 -17.79 45.52
C ASP A 240 45.19 -17.96 44.06
N LEU A 241 46.45 -17.80 43.63
CA LEU A 241 47.65 -17.04 44.03
C LEU A 241 48.69 -17.38 42.92
N SER A 242 49.27 -16.39 42.22
CA SER A 242 50.41 -16.53 41.25
C SER A 242 50.22 -17.50 40.04
N ASP A 243 50.58 -17.22 38.78
CA ASP A 243 51.70 -16.46 38.21
C ASP A 243 51.46 -16.14 36.71
N GLY A 244 52.24 -15.22 36.15
CA GLY A 244 52.72 -15.35 34.75
C GLY A 244 51.89 -14.87 33.55
N SER A 245 52.14 -13.62 33.16
CA SER A 245 52.39 -13.19 31.76
C SER A 245 51.24 -12.92 30.75
N LEU A 246 51.23 -11.66 30.26
CA LEU A 246 50.98 -11.18 28.88
C LEU A 246 49.66 -11.61 28.18
N GLY A 247 48.74 -10.76 27.74
CA GLY A 247 48.76 -9.30 27.58
C GLY A 247 48.76 -8.87 26.12
N VAL A 248 47.57 -8.62 25.54
CA VAL A 248 47.19 -7.59 24.53
C VAL A 248 45.67 -7.66 24.41
N ASP A 249 44.97 -6.61 24.84
CA ASP A 249 43.56 -6.36 24.50
C ASP A 249 43.54 -5.01 23.76
N VAL A 250 42.99 -4.99 22.54
CA VAL A 250 42.94 -3.77 21.71
C VAL A 250 41.50 -3.28 21.69
N ASP A 251 41.27 -2.22 22.45
CA ASP A 251 40.01 -1.52 22.53
C ASP A 251 39.70 -0.79 21.20
N LEU A 252 38.44 -0.86 20.75
CA LEU A 252 37.93 0.07 19.75
C LEU A 252 36.44 0.35 19.96
N ARG A 253 36.14 1.09 21.03
CA ARG A 253 34.87 1.80 21.20
C ARG A 253 34.99 3.28 20.87
N HIS A 254 34.33 3.71 19.80
CA HIS A 254 33.75 5.05 19.67
C HIS A 254 32.22 4.83 19.72
N THR A 255 31.46 5.28 20.72
CA THR A 255 30.96 6.66 20.94
C THR A 255 30.45 7.30 19.64
N THR A 256 29.23 7.85 19.58
CA THR A 256 28.78 8.97 20.45
C THR A 256 27.32 8.84 20.91
N SER A 257 26.97 9.52 22.01
CA SER A 257 25.65 9.60 22.64
C SER A 257 25.24 11.08 22.82
N TYR A 258 24.11 11.36 23.51
CA TYR A 258 23.62 12.67 23.97
C TYR A 258 22.98 13.62 22.92
N ASN A 259 21.93 14.42 23.23
CA ASN A 259 21.01 14.36 24.38
C ASN A 259 19.69 15.16 24.17
N SER A 260 18.73 14.84 25.04
CA SER A 260 17.53 15.55 25.54
C SER A 260 17.28 17.05 25.28
N ASP A 261 16.03 17.33 24.87
CA ASP A 261 14.99 18.17 25.52
C ASP A 261 15.21 19.61 26.06
N ILE A 262 14.19 20.44 25.75
CA ILE A 262 13.67 21.62 26.48
C ILE A 262 14.51 22.91 26.51
N ALA A 263 13.99 23.97 25.86
CA ALA A 263 13.70 25.29 26.47
C ALA A 263 12.89 26.18 25.52
N ALA A 264 12.17 27.18 26.07
CA ALA A 264 11.15 27.97 25.38
C ALA A 264 11.48 29.48 25.26
N ILE A 265 10.83 30.15 24.29
CA ILE A 265 10.45 31.59 24.26
C ILE A 265 11.58 32.66 24.07
N ARG A 266 11.52 33.35 22.91
CA ARG A 266 11.58 34.82 22.61
C ARG A 266 12.33 35.83 23.52
N PRO A 267 12.59 37.08 23.06
CA PRO A 267 12.83 37.58 21.69
C PRO A 267 13.97 38.64 21.59
N MET A 268 14.37 38.99 20.37
CA MET A 268 14.43 40.38 19.87
C MET A 268 14.43 40.38 18.34
#